data_AF-A0A6N2XUI8-F1
#
_entry.id   AF-A0A6N2XUI8-F1
#
_cell.length_a   1.000
_cell.length_b   1.000
_cell.length_c   1.000
_cell.angle_alpha   90.00
_cell.angle_beta   90.00
_cell.angle_gamma   90.00
#
_symmetry.space_group_name_H-M   'P 1'
#
loop_
_entity.id
_entity.type
_entity.pdbx_description
1 polymer ?
#
loop_
_entity_poly.entity_id
_entity_poly.type
_entity_poly.pdbx_seq_one_letter_code
_entity_poly.pdbx_strand_id
1 'polypeptide(L)'
;MEYEHQLSNLIYDYLLNRFRFGYYQYGDSLPTVDVFCRLFNVSAHPIWTALRRLRADGYIDMKNGRISKVIYKQTEQERRDVVIDYFSQRWTSYLDIYRTSKWFYVPFMIEGFRRMDEKDISYITQLVERADADDVILLYSFTMQKVRNSLLMNLYWETSLFLGYPFAKSGFRPYGYDPELGRQQLRHLVQLVKEGSWDNVRSILLHHQKSVMDRLIVNMEPLIRRIPDQEQISFVWRIYNGHPQVCYDLSYRLLHEMYMGEYRNKEFLPSYEKMAERFGVSVSTARRTISMLNRIGAAESINGKGTRILSTGECSSPDFTSPVIRRNLSYLVQSLELLIHTCEEVSYHFFEHLLPEEREELISRFEENRCFGRGRLSIDTYLYYISRYSRIQVVRQIYGTVYGLFLWGYPLRISRGAESAMIQRGVDFTASMIQFMKENKTEQCVAAVKTYIQEEQPYGIHYLEQHGIAEEELRNSAPIRLLIAGE
;
A
#
# COMPACT_ATOMS: atom_id res chain seq x y z
N MET A 1 8.83 2.05 21.48
CA MET A 1 10.13 2.67 21.13
C MET A 1 10.32 2.82 19.62
N GLU A 2 10.74 1.82 18.85
CA GLU A 2 10.92 1.90 17.37
C GLU A 2 9.65 2.26 16.54
N TYR A 3 8.45 1.75 16.87
CA TYR A 3 7.19 2.10 16.17
C TYR A 3 6.75 3.53 16.48
N GLU A 4 6.83 3.93 17.75
CA GLU A 4 6.57 5.32 18.16
C GLU A 4 7.59 6.27 17.54
N HIS A 5 8.84 5.82 17.36
CA HIS A 5 9.87 6.55 16.64
C HIS A 5 9.53 6.69 15.15
N GLN A 6 9.00 5.64 14.50
CA GLN A 6 8.52 5.72 13.12
C GLN A 6 7.32 6.66 12.97
N LEU A 7 6.35 6.59 13.87
CA LEU A 7 5.22 7.53 13.91
C LEU A 7 5.72 8.96 14.12
N SER A 8 6.59 9.17 15.09
CA SER A 8 7.19 10.48 15.35
C SER A 8 7.98 11.00 14.15
N ASN A 9 8.69 10.14 13.42
CA ASN A 9 9.40 10.52 12.19
C ASN A 9 8.41 10.93 11.10
N LEU A 10 7.36 10.14 10.87
CA LEU A 10 6.32 10.47 9.90
C LEU A 10 5.68 11.83 10.19
N ILE A 11 5.30 12.07 11.45
CA ILE A 11 4.70 13.34 11.89
C ILE A 11 5.70 14.49 11.71
N TYR A 12 6.96 14.27 12.10
CA TYR A 12 8.02 15.25 11.92
C TYR A 12 8.21 15.60 10.44
N ASP A 13 8.37 14.61 9.55
CA ASP A 13 8.59 14.81 8.11
C ASP A 13 7.39 15.48 7.45
N TYR A 14 6.17 15.10 7.83
CA TYR A 14 4.93 15.74 7.38
C TYR A 14 4.90 17.23 7.73
N LEU A 15 5.15 17.56 9.00
CA LEU A 15 5.13 18.95 9.47
C LEU A 15 6.30 19.75 8.88
N LEU A 16 7.49 19.16 8.81
CA LEU A 16 8.68 19.75 8.21
C LEU A 16 8.40 20.18 6.77
N ASN A 17 7.81 19.30 5.95
CA ASN A 17 7.47 19.63 4.57
C ASN A 17 6.40 20.73 4.51
N ARG A 18 5.43 20.76 5.43
CA ARG A 18 4.46 21.88 5.54
C ARG A 18 5.11 23.23 5.86
N PHE A 19 6.14 23.28 6.70
CA PHE A 19 6.91 24.52 6.89
C PHE A 19 7.68 24.91 5.63
N ARG A 20 8.40 23.95 5.05
CA ARG A 20 9.26 24.15 3.86
C ARG A 20 8.47 24.60 2.63
N PHE A 21 7.28 24.04 2.42
CA PHE A 21 6.37 24.42 1.34
C PHE A 21 5.55 25.68 1.65
N GLY A 22 5.64 26.21 2.87
CA GLY A 22 4.97 27.45 3.29
C GLY A 22 3.49 27.30 3.61
N TYR A 23 3.02 26.09 3.96
CA TYR A 23 1.68 25.88 4.56
C TYR A 23 1.57 26.59 5.91
N TYR A 24 2.62 26.51 6.72
CA TYR A 24 2.76 27.26 7.96
C TYR A 24 3.80 28.37 7.78
N GLN A 25 3.39 29.61 8.01
CA GLN A 25 4.20 30.81 7.83
C GLN A 25 4.65 31.40 9.17
N TYR A 26 5.68 32.25 9.13
CA TYR A 26 6.18 32.93 10.32
C TYR A 26 5.07 33.67 11.07
N GLY A 27 4.96 33.42 12.38
CA GLY A 27 3.94 34.02 13.24
C GLY A 27 2.65 33.21 13.34
N ASP A 28 2.44 32.20 12.50
CA ASP A 28 1.29 31.30 12.60
C ASP A 28 1.27 30.56 13.94
N SER A 29 0.06 30.26 14.39
CA SER A 29 -0.17 29.38 15.53
C SER A 29 -0.33 27.95 15.03
N LEU A 30 0.41 27.01 15.62
CA LEU A 30 0.18 25.61 15.36
C LEU A 30 -1.09 25.10 16.06
N PRO A 31 -1.75 24.07 15.49
CA PRO A 31 -2.77 23.31 16.18
C PRO A 31 -2.30 22.77 17.54
N THR A 32 -3.23 22.54 18.45
CA THR A 32 -2.93 21.92 19.74
C THR A 32 -2.53 20.46 19.58
N VAL A 33 -1.88 19.90 20.59
CA VAL A 33 -1.53 18.47 20.62
C VAL A 33 -2.79 17.61 20.47
N ASP A 34 -3.91 17.99 21.08
CA ASP A 34 -5.18 17.24 20.93
C ASP A 34 -5.70 17.24 19.49
N VAL A 35 -5.56 18.36 18.79
CA VAL A 35 -5.90 18.43 17.36
C VAL A 35 -4.98 17.52 16.55
N PHE A 36 -3.67 17.50 16.84
CA PHE A 36 -2.74 16.58 16.16
C PHE A 36 -2.99 15.12 16.51
N CYS A 37 -3.27 14.78 17.76
CA CYS A 37 -3.63 13.42 18.18
C CYS A 37 -4.84 12.91 17.40
N ARG A 38 -5.88 13.75 17.29
CA ARG A 38 -7.05 13.46 16.45
C ARG A 38 -6.63 13.31 14.99
N LEU A 39 -5.94 14.31 14.42
CA LEU A 39 -5.54 14.34 13.02
C LEU A 39 -4.83 13.05 12.60
N PHE A 40 -3.82 12.65 13.38
CA PHE A 40 -2.97 11.51 13.13
C PHE A 40 -3.56 10.17 13.62
N ASN A 41 -4.60 10.21 14.45
CA ASN A 41 -5.14 9.07 15.19
C ASN A 41 -4.07 8.35 16.04
N VAL A 42 -3.26 9.11 16.77
CA VAL A 42 -2.15 8.60 17.61
C VAL A 42 -2.22 9.14 19.03
N SER A 43 -1.48 8.49 19.94
CA SER A 43 -1.27 9.01 21.28
C SER A 43 -0.43 10.29 21.27
N ALA A 44 -0.44 11.06 22.36
CA ALA A 44 0.30 12.31 22.45
C ALA A 44 1.84 12.13 22.37
N HIS A 45 2.38 10.95 22.67
CA HIS A 45 3.82 10.75 22.80
C HIS A 45 4.59 10.94 21.45
N PRO A 46 4.18 10.31 20.33
CA PRO A 46 4.74 10.60 19.01
C PRO A 46 4.62 12.07 18.61
N ILE A 47 3.49 12.72 18.89
CA ILE A 47 3.28 14.15 18.60
C ILE A 47 4.32 15.01 19.35
N TRP A 48 4.46 14.79 20.67
CA TRP A 48 5.42 15.54 21.49
C TRP A 48 6.86 15.32 21.04
N THR A 49 7.20 14.10 20.63
CA THR A 49 8.55 13.78 20.14
C THR A 49 8.85 14.54 18.85
N ALA A 50 7.91 14.58 17.90
CA ALA A 50 8.03 15.35 16.67
C ALA A 50 8.11 16.87 16.94
N LEU A 51 7.25 17.42 17.80
CA LEU A 51 7.25 18.86 18.13
C LEU A 51 8.53 19.30 18.86
N ARG A 52 9.07 18.48 19.78
CA ARG A 52 10.35 18.76 20.44
C ARG A 52 11.49 18.79 19.44
N ARG A 53 11.49 17.88 18.46
CA ARG A 53 12.47 17.88 17.38
C ARG A 53 12.36 19.14 16.50
N LEU A 54 11.15 19.50 16.06
CA LEU A 54 10.92 20.75 15.31
C LEU A 54 11.38 22.00 16.07
N ARG A 55 11.21 22.03 17.40
CA ARG A 55 11.73 23.11 18.25
C ARG A 55 13.27 23.13 18.26
N ALA A 56 13.90 21.97 18.43
CA ALA A 56 15.36 21.85 18.44
C ALA A 56 15.96 22.28 17.08
N ASP A 57 15.29 21.94 15.99
CA ASP A 57 15.68 22.30 14.63
C ASP A 57 15.28 23.75 14.25
N GLY A 58 14.71 24.51 15.18
CA GLY A 58 14.47 25.95 15.03
C GLY A 58 13.20 26.33 14.24
N TYR A 59 12.25 25.41 14.05
CA TYR A 59 11.03 25.70 13.30
C TYR A 59 9.94 26.42 14.13
N ILE A 60 9.89 26.12 15.43
CA ILE A 60 8.81 26.59 16.33
C ILE A 60 9.34 27.07 17.69
N ASP A 61 8.66 28.06 18.27
CA ASP A 61 8.77 28.39 19.70
C ASP A 61 7.67 27.65 20.47
N MET A 62 8.08 26.86 21.46
CA MET A 62 7.20 26.03 22.28
C MET A 62 7.51 26.24 23.75
N LYS A 63 6.54 26.77 24.50
CA LYS A 63 6.63 27.09 25.94
C LYS A 63 5.43 26.51 26.67
N ASN A 64 5.62 26.07 27.92
CA ASN A 64 4.56 25.50 28.74
C ASN A 64 3.40 26.50 28.88
N GLY A 65 2.17 26.06 28.62
CA GLY A 65 0.95 26.86 28.75
C GLY A 65 0.73 27.94 27.67
N ARG A 66 1.55 27.98 26.61
CA ARG A 66 1.36 28.89 25.46
C ARG A 66 1.16 28.12 24.17
N ILE A 67 0.41 28.71 23.25
CA ILE A 67 0.23 28.19 21.90
C ILE A 67 1.59 28.20 21.18
N SER A 68 1.98 27.06 20.60
CA SER A 68 3.21 26.94 19.81
C SER A 68 3.15 27.85 18.58
N LYS A 69 4.19 28.67 18.40
CA LYS A 69 4.28 29.66 17.32
C LYS A 69 5.36 29.27 16.33
N VAL A 70 5.12 29.54 15.05
CA VAL A 70 6.10 29.31 13.98
C VAL A 70 7.12 30.44 13.99
N ILE A 71 8.40 30.09 14.13
CA ILE A 71 9.52 31.05 14.10
C ILE A 71 10.40 30.88 12.86
N TYR A 72 10.19 29.80 12.09
CA TYR A 72 10.83 29.58 10.81
C TYR A 72 10.51 30.71 9.83
N LYS A 73 11.55 31.27 9.22
CA LYS A 73 11.46 32.29 8.17
C LYS A 73 12.12 31.75 6.91
N GLN A 74 11.48 31.97 5.78
CA GLN A 74 12.05 31.74 4.46
C GLN A 74 11.54 32.81 3.51
N THR A 75 12.38 33.19 2.55
CA THR A 75 12.00 34.04 1.43
C THR A 75 11.14 33.26 0.43
N GLU A 76 10.45 33.96 -0.47
CA GLU A 76 9.69 33.29 -1.53
C GLU A 76 10.61 32.49 -2.47
N GLN A 77 11.81 32.99 -2.74
CA GLN A 77 12.78 32.32 -3.61
C GLN A 77 13.28 31.01 -2.98
N GLU A 78 13.70 31.05 -1.71
CA GLU A 78 14.12 29.84 -0.98
C GLU A 78 12.99 28.80 -0.94
N ARG A 79 11.74 29.23 -0.74
CA ARG A 79 10.57 28.35 -0.82
C ARG A 79 10.45 27.69 -2.20
N ARG A 80 10.55 28.48 -3.27
CA ARG A 80 10.44 27.97 -4.65
C ARG A 80 11.53 26.94 -4.93
N ASP A 81 12.77 27.23 -4.55
CA ASP A 81 13.90 26.33 -4.73
C ASP A 81 13.71 25.02 -3.97
N VAL A 82 13.26 25.07 -2.71
CA VAL A 82 12.96 23.88 -1.90
C VAL A 82 11.86 23.02 -2.52
N VAL A 83 10.79 23.64 -3.03
CA VAL A 83 9.69 22.92 -3.69
C VAL A 83 10.17 22.27 -5.00
N ILE A 84 10.93 23.00 -5.81
CA ILE A 84 11.51 22.47 -7.06
C ILE A 84 12.46 21.31 -6.75
N ASP A 85 13.33 21.42 -5.75
CA ASP A 85 14.25 20.37 -5.35
C ASP A 85 13.52 19.11 -4.87
N TYR A 86 12.45 19.28 -4.10
CA TYR A 86 11.63 18.17 -3.63
C TYR A 86 11.11 17.33 -4.80
N PHE A 87 10.55 17.97 -5.83
CA PHE A 87 10.00 17.28 -7.01
C PHE A 87 11.09 16.78 -7.95
N SER A 88 12.19 17.53 -8.12
CA SER A 88 13.29 17.14 -9.01
C SER A 88 13.93 15.83 -8.58
N GLN A 89 14.06 15.63 -7.27
CA GLN A 89 14.62 14.40 -6.69
C GLN A 89 13.68 13.19 -6.82
N ARG A 90 12.42 13.39 -7.22
CA ARG A 90 11.39 12.34 -7.27
C ARG A 90 10.76 12.20 -8.65
N TRP A 91 11.21 12.98 -9.63
CA TRP A 91 10.49 13.23 -10.88
C TRP A 91 10.16 11.95 -11.64
N THR A 92 11.10 10.99 -11.69
CA THR A 92 10.91 9.72 -12.39
C THR A 92 9.77 8.90 -11.77
N SER A 93 9.82 8.64 -10.46
CA SER A 93 8.74 7.92 -9.77
C SER A 93 7.46 8.74 -9.65
N TYR A 94 7.55 10.07 -9.60
CA TYR A 94 6.40 10.97 -9.57
C TYR A 94 5.56 10.78 -10.84
N LEU A 95 6.19 10.81 -12.02
CA LEU A 95 5.51 10.52 -13.30
C LEU A 95 4.95 9.10 -13.36
N ASP A 96 5.69 8.11 -12.85
CA ASP A 96 5.25 6.71 -12.82
C ASP A 96 3.99 6.51 -11.97
N ILE A 97 3.92 7.15 -10.79
CA ILE A 97 2.71 7.16 -9.94
C ILE A 97 1.56 7.80 -10.71
N TYR A 98 1.74 9.00 -11.26
CA TYR A 98 0.63 9.70 -11.93
C TYR A 98 0.05 8.89 -13.09
N ARG A 99 0.90 8.30 -13.94
CA ARG A 99 0.48 7.51 -15.10
C ARG A 99 -0.35 6.29 -14.71
N THR A 100 -0.03 5.66 -13.60
CA THR A 100 -0.66 4.42 -13.13
C THR A 100 -1.73 4.61 -12.06
N SER A 101 -1.81 5.79 -11.46
CA SER A 101 -2.72 6.06 -10.33
C SER A 101 -4.19 5.74 -10.63
N LYS A 102 -4.62 5.77 -11.91
CA LYS A 102 -5.99 5.39 -12.31
C LYS A 102 -6.28 3.93 -12.07
N TRP A 103 -5.32 3.06 -12.35
CA TRP A 103 -5.48 1.62 -12.20
C TRP A 103 -5.72 1.24 -10.75
N PHE A 104 -5.10 1.98 -9.83
CA PHE A 104 -5.26 1.78 -8.40
C PHE A 104 -6.49 2.50 -7.86
N TYR A 105 -6.64 3.80 -8.09
CA TYR A 105 -7.60 4.61 -7.32
C TYR A 105 -8.98 4.76 -7.95
N VAL A 106 -9.13 4.72 -9.28
CA VAL A 106 -10.45 4.91 -9.91
C VAL A 106 -11.43 3.80 -9.53
N PRO A 107 -11.06 2.50 -9.55
CA PRO A 107 -11.92 1.43 -9.07
C PRO A 107 -12.42 1.65 -7.63
N PHE A 108 -11.53 2.08 -6.73
CA PHE A 108 -11.89 2.34 -5.33
C PHE A 108 -12.67 3.64 -5.13
N MET A 109 -12.47 4.67 -5.96
CA MET A 109 -13.32 5.86 -5.92
C MET A 109 -14.77 5.47 -6.25
N ILE A 110 -14.97 4.68 -7.31
CA ILE A 110 -16.30 4.19 -7.69
C ILE A 110 -16.91 3.35 -6.57
N GLU A 111 -16.15 2.40 -6.02
CA GLU A 111 -16.62 1.56 -4.91
C GLU A 111 -16.94 2.38 -3.66
N GLY A 112 -16.11 3.38 -3.34
CA GLY A 112 -16.34 4.30 -2.25
C GLY A 112 -17.63 5.10 -2.43
N PHE A 113 -17.88 5.63 -3.63
CA PHE A 113 -19.13 6.32 -3.97
C PHE A 113 -20.36 5.41 -3.88
N ARG A 114 -20.25 4.15 -4.31
CA ARG A 114 -21.35 3.16 -4.19
C ARG A 114 -21.74 2.86 -2.75
N ARG A 115 -20.80 2.97 -1.82
CA ARG A 115 -21.02 2.72 -0.38
C ARG A 115 -21.44 3.97 0.41
N MET A 116 -21.70 5.09 -0.27
CA MET A 116 -22.17 6.32 0.38
C MET A 116 -23.68 6.30 0.59
N ASP A 117 -24.10 6.81 1.74
CA ASP A 117 -25.50 7.15 2.03
C ASP A 117 -25.80 8.62 1.69
N GLU A 118 -27.05 9.06 1.89
CA GLU A 118 -27.47 10.44 1.60
C GLU A 118 -26.70 11.49 2.42
N LYS A 119 -26.29 11.17 3.66
CA LYS A 119 -25.53 12.09 4.52
C LYS A 119 -24.10 12.22 4.01
N ASP A 120 -23.48 11.12 3.60
CA ASP A 120 -22.16 11.11 2.97
C ASP A 120 -22.17 11.97 1.68
N ILE A 121 -23.19 11.80 0.84
CA ILE A 121 -23.35 12.57 -0.40
C ILE A 121 -23.55 14.07 -0.11
N SER A 122 -24.32 14.41 0.93
CA SER A 122 -24.47 15.81 1.38
C SER A 122 -23.13 16.40 1.83
N TYR A 123 -22.34 15.64 2.62
CA TYR A 123 -21.03 16.06 3.09
C TYR A 123 -20.05 16.33 1.94
N ILE A 124 -19.91 15.41 0.97
CA ILE A 124 -19.04 15.66 -0.17
C ILE A 124 -19.54 16.81 -1.05
N THR A 125 -20.86 17.02 -1.14
CA THR A 125 -21.41 18.18 -1.87
C THR A 125 -20.94 19.49 -1.22
N GLN A 126 -20.91 19.57 0.12
CA GLN A 126 -20.38 20.75 0.82
C GLN A 126 -18.89 20.98 0.56
N LEU A 127 -18.09 19.91 0.50
CA LEU A 127 -16.67 19.99 0.13
C LEU A 127 -16.49 20.56 -1.29
N VAL A 128 -17.32 20.09 -2.23
CA VAL A 128 -17.32 20.57 -3.61
C VAL A 128 -17.70 22.05 -3.72
N GLU A 129 -18.62 22.53 -2.89
CA GLU A 129 -19.01 23.96 -2.91
C GLU A 129 -17.91 24.90 -2.42
N ARG A 130 -17.03 24.43 -1.54
CA ARG A 130 -15.83 25.19 -1.13
C ARG A 130 -14.72 25.05 -2.17
N ALA A 131 -14.43 23.82 -2.59
CA ALA A 131 -13.42 23.46 -3.60
C ALA A 131 -12.02 24.04 -3.32
N ASP A 132 -11.64 24.22 -2.05
CA ASP A 132 -10.25 24.51 -1.73
C ASP A 132 -9.40 23.24 -1.89
N ALA A 133 -8.09 23.41 -2.05
CA ALA A 133 -7.17 22.26 -2.22
C ALA A 133 -7.30 21.23 -1.08
N ASP A 134 -7.47 21.69 0.16
CA ASP A 134 -7.67 20.83 1.32
C ASP A 134 -9.03 20.09 1.23
N ASP A 135 -10.10 20.73 0.74
CA ASP A 135 -11.42 20.10 0.55
C ASP A 135 -11.40 19.01 -0.52
N VAL A 136 -10.61 19.19 -1.59
CA VAL A 136 -10.42 18.14 -2.61
C VAL A 136 -9.76 16.93 -1.97
N ILE A 137 -8.66 17.10 -1.23
CA ILE A 137 -7.98 15.99 -0.57
C ILE A 137 -8.93 15.30 0.42
N LEU A 138 -9.73 16.07 1.17
CA LEU A 138 -10.75 15.55 2.07
C LEU A 138 -11.82 14.73 1.34
N LEU A 139 -12.29 15.17 0.17
CA LEU A 139 -13.27 14.44 -0.63
C LEU A 139 -12.74 13.08 -1.05
N TYR A 140 -11.56 13.04 -1.68
CA TYR A 140 -10.94 11.78 -2.11
C TYR A 140 -10.65 10.85 -0.92
N SER A 141 -10.12 11.41 0.18
CA SER A 141 -9.85 10.64 1.40
C SER A 141 -11.12 10.06 2.01
N PHE A 142 -12.19 10.86 2.09
CA PHE A 142 -13.48 10.45 2.63
C PHE A 142 -14.11 9.34 1.78
N THR A 143 -14.09 9.50 0.45
CA THR A 143 -14.57 8.45 -0.47
C THR A 143 -13.80 7.15 -0.31
N MET A 144 -12.47 7.20 -0.24
CA MET A 144 -11.62 6.01 -0.05
C MET A 144 -11.91 5.30 1.28
N GLN A 145 -12.19 6.05 2.35
CA GLN A 145 -12.54 5.48 3.66
C GLN A 145 -13.83 4.65 3.64
N LYS A 146 -14.78 4.95 2.72
CA LYS A 146 -16.03 4.16 2.60
C LYS A 146 -15.79 2.72 2.16
N VAL A 147 -14.64 2.42 1.53
CA VAL A 147 -14.24 1.05 1.16
C VAL A 147 -13.87 0.21 2.38
N ARG A 148 -13.58 0.82 3.54
CA ARG A 148 -13.20 0.12 4.79
C ARG A 148 -11.99 -0.82 4.61
N ASN A 149 -11.01 -0.39 3.82
CA ASN A 149 -9.75 -1.09 3.60
C ASN A 149 -8.58 -0.23 4.09
N SER A 150 -7.91 -0.65 5.16
CA SER A 150 -6.83 0.11 5.78
C SER A 150 -5.56 0.15 4.95
N LEU A 151 -5.26 -0.93 4.19
CA LEU A 151 -4.13 -0.96 3.27
C LEU A 151 -4.32 0.03 2.12
N LEU A 152 -5.52 0.09 1.55
CA LEU A 152 -5.88 1.09 0.55
C LEU A 152 -5.68 2.51 1.09
N MET A 153 -6.22 2.78 2.29
CA MET A 153 -6.11 4.11 2.88
C MET A 153 -4.65 4.49 3.16
N ASN A 154 -3.86 3.54 3.65
CA ASN A 154 -2.42 3.73 3.85
C ASN A 154 -1.68 3.94 2.53
N LEU A 155 -1.98 3.18 1.48
CA LEU A 155 -1.40 3.36 0.15
C LEU A 155 -1.74 4.74 -0.43
N TYR A 156 -3.00 5.17 -0.31
CA TYR A 156 -3.44 6.51 -0.72
C TYR A 156 -2.67 7.61 0.02
N TRP A 157 -2.39 7.42 1.31
CA TRP A 157 -1.60 8.36 2.09
C TRP A 157 -0.13 8.40 1.67
N GLU A 158 0.52 7.25 1.54
CA GLU A 158 1.92 7.19 1.10
C GLU A 158 2.11 7.85 -0.27
N THR A 159 1.20 7.60 -1.23
CA THR A 159 1.27 8.27 -2.54
C THR A 159 0.97 9.75 -2.43
N SER A 160 -0.06 10.17 -1.69
CA SER A 160 -0.40 11.59 -1.53
C SER A 160 0.74 12.40 -0.90
N LEU A 161 1.41 11.83 0.11
CA LEU A 161 2.59 12.44 0.72
C LEU A 161 3.76 12.52 -0.26
N PHE A 162 4.02 11.44 -1.00
CA PHE A 162 5.08 11.42 -2.01
C PHE A 162 4.84 12.48 -3.09
N LEU A 163 3.58 12.61 -3.55
CA LEU A 163 3.16 13.61 -4.54
C LEU A 163 3.08 15.04 -3.97
N GLY A 164 3.22 15.22 -2.66
CA GLY A 164 3.31 16.53 -2.02
C GLY A 164 2.01 17.31 -1.90
N TYR A 165 0.85 16.70 -2.18
CA TYR A 165 -0.46 17.37 -2.10
C TYR A 165 -0.74 18.02 -0.74
N PRO A 166 -0.44 17.38 0.40
CA PRO A 166 -0.79 17.95 1.70
C PRO A 166 0.15 19.06 2.16
N PHE A 167 1.19 19.43 1.40
CA PHE A 167 2.30 20.26 1.92
C PHE A 167 2.16 21.76 1.65
N ALA A 168 1.34 22.21 0.69
CA ALA A 168 1.16 23.64 0.41
C ALA A 168 -0.30 24.07 0.45
N LYS A 169 -0.59 25.12 1.24
CA LYS A 169 -1.93 25.74 1.32
C LYS A 169 -2.12 26.85 0.29
N SER A 170 -1.09 27.67 0.06
CA SER A 170 -1.13 28.86 -0.80
C SER A 170 0.27 29.20 -1.34
N GLY A 171 0.34 30.07 -2.36
CA GLY A 171 1.59 30.47 -3.00
C GLY A 171 2.01 29.57 -4.16
N PHE A 172 3.33 29.41 -4.34
CA PHE A 172 3.89 28.63 -5.45
C PHE A 172 3.49 27.14 -5.34
N ARG A 173 2.65 26.69 -6.28
CA ARG A 173 2.22 25.30 -6.44
C ARG A 173 2.52 24.86 -7.87
N PRO A 174 3.63 24.15 -8.11
CA PRO A 174 4.02 23.79 -9.48
C PRO A 174 3.01 22.84 -10.14
N TYR A 175 2.18 22.16 -9.35
CA TYR A 175 1.10 21.29 -9.82
C TYR A 175 -0.19 22.00 -10.25
N GLY A 176 -0.33 23.31 -10.03
CA GLY A 176 -1.40 24.14 -10.60
C GLY A 176 -2.83 23.63 -10.35
N TYR A 177 -3.41 23.95 -9.19
CA TYR A 177 -4.83 23.72 -8.92
C TYR A 177 -5.64 25.00 -9.16
N ASP A 178 -6.63 24.89 -10.06
CA ASP A 178 -7.65 25.92 -10.32
C ASP A 178 -8.94 25.55 -9.55
N PRO A 179 -9.31 26.32 -8.52
CA PRO A 179 -10.51 26.04 -7.71
C PRO A 179 -11.81 26.09 -8.50
N GLU A 180 -11.95 26.94 -9.52
CA GLU A 180 -13.21 27.07 -10.25
C GLU A 180 -13.40 25.90 -11.21
N LEU A 181 -12.34 25.55 -11.95
CA LEU A 181 -12.34 24.36 -12.78
C LEU A 181 -12.55 23.09 -11.93
N GLY A 182 -11.87 22.99 -10.78
CA GLY A 182 -12.02 21.88 -9.84
C GLY A 182 -13.45 21.76 -9.31
N ARG A 183 -14.07 22.87 -8.92
CA ARG A 183 -15.46 22.95 -8.49
C ARG A 183 -16.43 22.44 -9.56
N GLN A 184 -16.29 22.93 -10.80
CA GLN A 184 -17.15 22.51 -11.91
C GLN A 184 -17.03 21.00 -12.17
N GLN A 185 -15.80 20.48 -12.21
CA GLN A 185 -15.51 19.06 -12.41
C GLN A 185 -16.12 18.19 -11.31
N LEU A 186 -15.91 18.57 -10.04
CA LEU A 186 -16.41 17.81 -8.91
C LEU A 186 -17.94 17.89 -8.77
N ARG A 187 -18.57 19.02 -9.11
CA ARG A 187 -20.05 19.12 -9.14
C ARG A 187 -20.64 18.13 -10.14
N HIS A 188 -20.08 18.07 -11.35
CA HIS A 188 -20.52 17.13 -12.37
C HIS A 188 -20.31 15.67 -11.92
N LEU A 189 -19.17 15.36 -11.30
CA LEU A 189 -18.91 14.04 -10.72
C LEU A 189 -19.97 13.66 -9.67
N VAL A 190 -20.25 14.56 -8.71
CA VAL A 190 -21.24 14.30 -7.65
C VAL A 190 -22.65 14.13 -8.23
N GLN A 191 -23.00 14.86 -9.29
CA GLN A 191 -24.27 14.69 -9.98
C GLN A 191 -24.41 13.30 -10.60
N LEU A 192 -23.38 12.83 -11.31
CA LEU A 192 -23.36 11.48 -11.89
C LEU A 192 -23.43 10.37 -10.83
N VAL A 193 -22.81 10.60 -9.67
CA VAL A 193 -22.91 9.69 -8.51
C VAL A 193 -24.35 9.63 -7.99
N LYS A 194 -25.04 10.77 -7.86
CA LYS A 194 -26.45 10.83 -7.43
C LYS A 194 -27.39 10.11 -8.42
N GLU A 195 -27.06 10.16 -9.71
CA GLU A 195 -27.81 9.48 -10.77
C GLU A 195 -27.52 7.97 -10.86
N GLY A 196 -26.49 7.47 -10.17
CA GLY A 196 -26.05 6.07 -10.26
C GLY A 196 -25.42 5.71 -11.61
N SER A 197 -24.98 6.70 -12.39
CA SER A 197 -24.41 6.51 -13.75
C SER A 197 -22.95 6.06 -13.69
N TRP A 198 -22.67 4.84 -13.22
CA TRP A 198 -21.32 4.38 -12.86
C TRP A 198 -20.30 4.36 -14.02
N ASP A 199 -20.73 4.07 -15.24
CA ASP A 199 -19.84 4.10 -16.41
C ASP A 199 -19.44 5.54 -16.78
N ASN A 200 -20.36 6.50 -16.59
CA ASN A 200 -20.07 7.91 -16.75
C ASN A 200 -19.17 8.42 -15.62
N VAL A 201 -19.39 7.97 -14.37
CA VAL A 201 -18.49 8.25 -13.24
C VAL A 201 -17.07 7.73 -13.51
N ARG A 202 -16.93 6.51 -14.04
CA ARG A 202 -15.63 5.97 -14.43
C ARG A 202 -14.98 6.84 -15.50
N SER A 203 -15.72 7.15 -16.56
CA SER A 203 -15.23 7.92 -17.71
C SER A 203 -14.77 9.32 -17.30
N ILE A 204 -15.54 10.01 -16.45
CA ILE A 204 -15.20 11.36 -15.99
C ILE A 204 -13.97 11.35 -15.06
N LEU A 205 -13.85 10.36 -14.16
CA LEU A 205 -12.66 10.22 -13.30
C LEU A 205 -11.39 9.98 -14.11
N LEU A 206 -11.44 9.11 -15.12
CA LEU A 206 -10.32 8.85 -16.03
C LEU A 206 -9.96 10.10 -16.84
N HIS A 207 -10.97 10.82 -17.34
CA HIS A 207 -10.77 12.05 -18.09
C HIS A 207 -10.13 13.15 -17.23
N HIS A 208 -10.64 13.38 -16.01
CA HIS A 208 -10.08 14.36 -15.07
C HIS A 208 -8.64 14.05 -14.73
N GLN A 209 -8.30 12.80 -14.44
CA GLN A 209 -6.92 12.43 -14.16
C GLN A 209 -6.00 12.70 -15.35
N LYS A 210 -6.39 12.31 -16.57
CA LYS A 210 -5.57 12.57 -17.76
C LYS A 210 -5.36 14.08 -17.96
N SER A 211 -6.42 14.86 -17.85
CA SER A 211 -6.39 16.31 -17.95
C SER A 211 -5.48 16.97 -16.92
N VAL A 212 -5.51 16.49 -15.67
CA VAL A 212 -4.62 16.95 -14.58
C VAL A 212 -3.17 16.57 -14.87
N MET A 213 -2.91 15.36 -15.34
CA MET A 213 -1.56 14.89 -15.70
C MET A 213 -0.93 15.73 -16.82
N ASP A 214 -1.67 16.00 -17.89
CA ASP A 214 -1.15 16.77 -19.02
C ASP A 214 -0.76 18.20 -18.59
N ARG A 215 -1.60 18.86 -17.77
CA ARG A 215 -1.28 20.18 -17.20
C ARG A 215 -0.09 20.12 -16.24
N LEU A 216 -0.02 19.10 -15.41
CA LEU A 216 1.07 18.88 -14.47
C LEU A 216 2.42 18.80 -15.19
N ILE A 217 2.52 17.97 -16.23
CA ILE A 217 3.75 17.80 -16.99
C ILE A 217 4.17 19.14 -17.60
N VAL A 218 3.26 19.83 -18.31
CA VAL A 218 3.55 21.12 -18.95
C VAL A 218 4.02 22.18 -17.95
N ASN A 219 3.42 22.23 -16.77
CA ASN A 219 3.75 23.25 -15.76
C ASN A 219 5.01 22.92 -14.96
N MET A 220 5.24 21.63 -14.66
CA MET A 220 6.33 21.21 -13.78
C MET A 220 7.61 20.93 -14.54
N GLU A 221 7.55 20.22 -15.67
CA GLU A 221 8.73 19.74 -16.41
C GLU A 221 9.77 20.85 -16.69
N PRO A 222 9.39 22.08 -17.12
CA PRO A 222 10.36 23.16 -17.35
C PRO A 222 11.05 23.66 -16.07
N LEU A 223 10.48 23.41 -14.90
CA LEU A 223 10.98 23.84 -13.60
C LEU A 223 11.89 22.79 -12.96
N ILE A 224 11.78 21.53 -13.38
CA ILE A 224 12.49 20.41 -12.78
C ILE A 224 13.98 20.45 -13.13
N ARG A 225 14.82 20.37 -12.10
CA ARG A 225 16.27 20.24 -12.24
C ARG A 225 16.60 18.82 -12.67
N ARG A 226 17.56 18.67 -13.59
CA ARG A 226 18.04 17.35 -13.99
C ARG A 226 18.84 16.73 -12.86
N ILE A 227 18.32 15.65 -12.27
CA ILE A 227 18.97 14.87 -11.22
C ILE A 227 19.25 13.47 -11.76
N PRO A 228 20.47 12.92 -11.61
CA PRO A 228 20.82 11.58 -12.06
C PRO A 228 19.87 10.50 -11.54
N ASP A 229 19.60 9.47 -12.35
CA ASP A 229 18.65 8.41 -11.99
C ASP A 229 19.01 7.68 -10.69
N GLN A 230 20.31 7.52 -10.39
CA GLN A 230 20.79 6.90 -9.16
C GLN A 230 20.46 7.72 -7.88
N GLU A 231 20.23 9.02 -8.04
CA GLU A 231 19.87 9.95 -6.97
C GLU A 231 18.35 10.20 -6.90
N GLN A 232 17.57 9.63 -7.84
CA GLN A 232 16.12 9.70 -7.81
C GLN A 232 15.58 8.90 -6.62
N ILE A 233 14.83 9.59 -5.77
CA ILE A 233 14.10 9.02 -4.65
C ILE A 233 12.90 8.27 -5.19
N SER A 234 12.94 6.95 -5.00
CA SER A 234 11.88 6.05 -5.44
C SER A 234 10.69 6.04 -4.49
N PHE A 235 9.50 5.76 -5.03
CA PHE A 235 8.31 5.51 -4.22
C PHE A 235 8.46 4.22 -3.40
N VAL A 236 8.12 4.29 -2.12
CA VAL A 236 8.09 3.14 -1.21
C VAL A 236 6.77 3.15 -0.47
N TRP A 237 5.95 2.12 -0.68
CA TRP A 237 4.74 1.91 0.11
C TRP A 237 5.10 1.28 1.46
N ARG A 238 4.97 2.06 2.54
CA ARG A 238 5.23 1.59 3.92
C ARG A 238 3.92 1.29 4.64
N ILE A 239 3.77 0.05 5.10
CA ILE A 239 2.69 -0.35 5.99
C ILE A 239 3.13 -0.09 7.42
N TYR A 240 2.49 0.88 8.09
CA TYR A 240 2.77 1.26 9.47
C TYR A 240 2.26 0.23 10.48
N ASN A 241 2.89 -0.94 10.46
CA ASN A 241 2.62 -2.01 11.41
C ASN A 241 3.19 -1.64 12.78
N GLY A 242 2.38 -1.81 13.83
CA GLY A 242 2.90 -1.88 15.19
C GLY A 242 4.05 -2.90 15.30
N HIS A 243 4.97 -2.66 16.22
CA HIS A 243 6.21 -3.42 16.48
C HIS A 243 6.14 -4.95 16.25
N PRO A 244 7.19 -5.61 15.69
CA PRO A 244 8.43 -5.10 15.05
C PRO A 244 8.47 -5.35 13.51
N GLN A 245 8.55 -4.28 12.70
CA GLN A 245 8.58 -4.34 11.22
C GLN A 245 9.70 -5.22 10.65
N VAL A 246 10.90 -5.16 11.22
CA VAL A 246 12.05 -5.99 10.75
C VAL A 246 11.74 -7.49 10.84
N CYS A 247 10.96 -7.92 11.84
CA CYS A 247 10.56 -9.32 11.94
C CYS A 247 9.57 -9.72 10.83
N TYR A 248 8.63 -8.83 10.48
CA TYR A 248 7.72 -9.05 9.34
C TYR A 248 8.49 -9.07 8.03
N ASP A 249 9.45 -8.16 7.88
CA ASP A 249 10.22 -8.09 6.65
C ASP A 249 11.05 -9.35 6.45
N LEU A 250 11.71 -9.82 7.51
CA LEU A 250 12.43 -11.08 7.46
C LEU A 250 11.50 -12.29 7.24
N SER A 251 10.25 -12.21 7.70
CA SER A 251 9.30 -13.32 7.54
C SER A 251 8.86 -13.49 6.10
N TYR A 252 8.53 -12.41 5.38
CA TYR A 252 8.19 -12.55 3.96
C TYR A 252 9.39 -13.08 3.18
N ARG A 253 10.62 -12.65 3.52
CA ARG A 253 11.84 -13.14 2.87
C ARG A 253 12.02 -14.63 3.11
N LEU A 254 11.87 -15.10 4.35
CA LEU A 254 11.99 -16.52 4.64
C LEU A 254 10.87 -17.34 4.01
N LEU A 255 9.62 -16.87 4.01
CA LEU A 255 8.51 -17.53 3.31
C LEU A 255 8.79 -17.61 1.80
N HIS A 256 9.33 -16.55 1.20
CA HIS A 256 9.77 -16.56 -0.21
C HIS A 256 10.86 -17.62 -0.43
N GLU A 257 11.92 -17.64 0.38
CA GLU A 257 12.99 -18.63 0.27
C GLU A 257 12.47 -20.06 0.44
N MET A 258 11.52 -20.28 1.35
CA MET A 258 10.89 -21.57 1.63
C MET A 258 10.01 -22.08 0.49
N TYR A 259 9.33 -21.21 -0.24
CA TYR A 259 8.36 -21.65 -1.25
C TYR A 259 8.83 -21.49 -2.69
N MET A 260 9.67 -20.48 -2.95
CA MET A 260 10.12 -20.11 -4.30
C MET A 260 11.63 -19.98 -4.44
N GLY A 261 12.35 -19.71 -3.35
CA GLY A 261 13.79 -19.51 -3.36
C GLY A 261 14.59 -20.77 -3.00
N GLU A 262 15.73 -20.55 -2.35
CA GLU A 262 16.76 -21.59 -2.16
C GLU A 262 16.37 -22.68 -1.15
N TYR A 263 15.43 -22.39 -0.26
CA TYR A 263 15.00 -23.32 0.78
C TYR A 263 13.85 -24.24 0.34
N ARG A 264 13.33 -24.07 -0.89
CA ARG A 264 12.20 -24.82 -1.46
C ARG A 264 12.31 -26.34 -1.40
N ASN A 265 13.53 -26.87 -1.45
CA ASN A 265 13.80 -28.31 -1.41
C ASN A 265 14.66 -28.70 -0.19
N LYS A 266 14.66 -27.87 0.85
CA LYS A 266 15.36 -28.14 2.10
C LYS A 266 14.35 -28.61 3.15
N GLU A 267 14.77 -29.55 3.98
CA GLU A 267 13.96 -30.01 5.11
C GLU A 267 14.06 -29.06 6.31
N PHE A 268 15.21 -28.40 6.48
CA PHE A 268 15.49 -27.51 7.60
C PHE A 268 16.00 -26.15 7.14
N LEU A 269 15.60 -25.10 7.88
CA LEU A 269 16.20 -23.78 7.79
C LEU A 269 17.61 -23.77 8.42
N PRO A 270 18.50 -22.84 8.01
CA PRO A 270 19.81 -22.67 8.65
C PRO A 270 19.69 -22.31 10.15
N SER A 271 20.81 -22.36 10.88
CA SER A 271 20.84 -21.93 12.28
C SER A 271 20.52 -20.43 12.41
N TYR A 272 20.12 -19.99 13.62
CA TYR A 272 19.79 -18.59 13.86
C TYR A 272 20.97 -17.65 13.57
N GLU A 273 22.20 -18.09 13.83
CA GLU A 273 23.44 -17.34 13.58
C GLU A 273 23.66 -17.18 12.07
N LYS A 274 23.52 -18.26 11.30
CA LYS A 274 23.65 -18.21 9.84
C LYS A 274 22.57 -17.36 9.18
N MET A 275 21.34 -17.41 9.71
CA MET A 275 20.26 -16.53 9.23
C MET A 275 20.53 -15.06 9.60
N ALA A 276 21.00 -14.80 10.82
CA ALA A 276 21.35 -13.46 11.27
C ALA A 276 22.43 -12.83 10.38
N GLU A 277 23.48 -13.60 10.07
CA GLU A 277 24.55 -13.21 9.16
C GLU A 277 24.03 -12.97 7.74
N ARG A 278 23.33 -13.95 7.15
CA ARG A 278 22.84 -13.87 5.76
C ARG A 278 21.89 -12.69 5.54
N PHE A 279 21.00 -12.42 6.48
CA PHE A 279 19.97 -11.40 6.33
C PHE A 279 20.32 -10.05 6.98
N GLY A 280 21.50 -9.92 7.58
CA GLY A 280 21.95 -8.68 8.22
C GLY A 280 21.09 -8.26 9.41
N VAL A 281 20.64 -9.23 10.22
CA VAL A 281 19.79 -8.99 11.39
C VAL A 281 20.43 -9.53 12.66
N SER A 282 19.93 -9.10 13.83
CA SER A 282 20.35 -9.72 15.09
C SER A 282 19.85 -11.16 15.21
N VAL A 283 20.58 -12.01 15.95
CA VAL A 283 20.12 -13.37 16.30
C VAL A 283 18.76 -13.34 17.02
N SER A 284 18.52 -12.30 17.82
CA SER A 284 17.23 -12.14 18.52
C SER A 284 16.07 -11.89 17.53
N THR A 285 16.32 -11.14 16.46
CA THR A 285 15.38 -10.91 15.36
C THR A 285 15.11 -12.20 14.61
N ALA A 286 16.15 -12.94 14.23
CA ALA A 286 16.01 -14.22 13.56
C ALA A 286 15.16 -15.21 14.39
N ARG A 287 15.42 -15.29 15.70
CA ARG A 287 14.64 -16.14 16.62
C ARG A 287 13.17 -15.71 16.71
N ARG A 288 12.89 -14.41 16.80
CA ARG A 288 11.52 -13.88 16.82
C ARG A 288 10.78 -14.17 15.52
N THR A 289 11.46 -14.02 14.38
CA THR A 289 10.88 -14.36 13.07
C THR A 289 10.55 -15.84 12.98
N ILE A 290 11.45 -16.75 13.38
CA ILE A 290 11.14 -18.19 13.40
C ILE A 290 9.97 -18.49 14.33
N SER A 291 9.90 -17.86 15.51
CA SER A 291 8.74 -18.01 16.39
C SER A 291 7.43 -17.60 15.71
N MET A 292 7.45 -16.62 14.81
CA MET A 292 6.26 -16.21 14.06
C MET A 292 5.95 -17.17 12.90
N LEU A 293 6.97 -17.71 12.21
CA LEU A 293 6.79 -18.77 11.20
C LEU A 293 6.22 -20.06 11.81
N ASN A 294 6.59 -20.39 13.05
CA ASN A 294 6.00 -21.49 13.78
C ASN A 294 4.52 -21.23 14.10
N ARG A 295 4.18 -20.01 14.52
CA ARG A 295 2.79 -19.63 14.84
C ARG A 295 1.86 -19.57 13.63
N ILE A 296 2.36 -19.26 12.43
CA ILE A 296 1.56 -19.33 11.20
C ILE A 296 1.47 -20.76 10.63
N GLY A 297 2.25 -21.70 11.18
CA GLY A 297 2.27 -23.09 10.70
C GLY A 297 3.11 -23.33 9.45
N ALA A 298 4.05 -22.43 9.14
CA ALA A 298 4.99 -22.58 8.01
C ALA A 298 6.22 -23.42 8.38
N ALA A 299 6.60 -23.44 9.66
CA ALA A 299 7.78 -24.14 10.16
C ALA A 299 7.52 -24.75 11.55
N GLU A 300 8.39 -25.66 11.97
CA GLU A 300 8.36 -26.27 13.31
C GLU A 300 9.78 -26.33 13.89
N SER A 301 9.99 -25.72 15.06
CA SER A 301 11.27 -25.83 15.76
C SER A 301 11.33 -27.11 16.59
N ILE A 302 12.31 -27.96 16.31
CA ILE A 302 12.55 -29.24 16.99
C ILE A 302 13.84 -29.13 17.82
N ASN A 303 13.71 -29.31 19.14
CA ASN A 303 14.84 -29.22 20.07
C ASN A 303 15.99 -30.15 19.65
N GLY A 304 17.20 -29.58 19.54
CA GLY A 304 18.41 -30.31 19.16
C GLY A 304 18.55 -30.66 17.68
N LYS A 305 17.53 -30.42 16.83
CA LYS A 305 17.57 -30.71 15.38
C LYS A 305 17.53 -29.46 14.49
N GLY A 306 16.90 -28.38 14.95
CA GLY A 306 16.77 -27.14 14.19
C GLY A 306 15.32 -26.81 13.86
N THR A 307 15.12 -25.94 12.86
CA THR A 307 13.77 -25.52 12.43
C THR A 307 13.41 -26.19 11.11
N ARG A 308 12.44 -27.10 11.17
CA ARG A 308 11.93 -27.85 10.02
C ARG A 308 10.97 -27.00 9.20
N ILE A 309 11.06 -27.09 7.88
CA ILE A 309 10.13 -26.47 6.94
C ILE A 309 8.94 -27.42 6.75
N LEU A 310 7.71 -26.92 6.93
CA LEU A 310 6.51 -27.73 6.76
C LEU A 310 6.07 -27.73 5.29
N SER A 311 5.83 -28.93 4.75
CA SER A 311 5.37 -29.12 3.36
C SER A 311 3.85 -29.14 3.25
N THR A 312 3.35 -29.15 2.01
CA THR A 312 1.91 -29.28 1.71
C THR A 312 1.28 -30.47 2.44
N GLY A 313 0.21 -30.22 3.21
CA GLY A 313 -0.46 -31.25 4.02
C GLY A 313 0.19 -31.53 5.38
N GLU A 314 1.33 -30.90 5.69
CA GLU A 314 1.97 -30.94 7.01
C GLU A 314 1.81 -29.63 7.79
N CYS A 315 1.40 -28.55 7.11
CA CYS A 315 1.13 -27.27 7.75
C CYS A 315 0.05 -27.41 8.83
N SER A 316 0.40 -26.95 10.03
CA SER A 316 -0.51 -26.84 11.16
C SER A 316 -1.42 -25.62 11.00
N SER A 317 -2.58 -25.64 11.64
CA SER A 317 -3.43 -24.46 11.73
C SER A 317 -2.68 -23.32 12.42
N PRO A 318 -2.83 -22.06 11.98
CA PRO A 318 -2.25 -20.93 12.67
C PRO A 318 -2.71 -20.81 14.12
N ASP A 319 -1.87 -20.18 14.94
CA ASP A 319 -2.25 -19.71 16.26
C ASP A 319 -3.18 -18.48 16.14
N PHE A 320 -4.48 -18.74 16.01
CA PHE A 320 -5.53 -17.72 15.95
C PHE A 320 -5.73 -16.96 17.28
N THR A 321 -5.07 -17.38 18.36
CA THR A 321 -5.08 -16.63 19.63
C THR A 321 -4.09 -15.46 19.62
N SER A 322 -3.08 -15.52 18.76
CA SER A 322 -2.05 -14.48 18.63
C SER A 322 -2.57 -13.25 17.88
N PRO A 323 -2.64 -12.06 18.51
CA PRO A 323 -3.12 -10.83 17.85
C PRO A 323 -2.29 -10.43 16.63
N VAL A 324 -0.99 -10.76 16.65
CA VAL A 324 -0.09 -10.52 15.52
C VAL A 324 -0.48 -11.36 14.30
N ILE A 325 -0.87 -12.62 14.51
CA ILE A 325 -1.27 -13.51 13.42
C ILE A 325 -2.61 -13.05 12.86
N ARG A 326 -3.61 -12.80 13.72
CA ARG A 326 -4.92 -12.27 13.31
C ARG A 326 -4.78 -10.99 12.47
N ARG A 327 -3.92 -10.06 12.89
CA ARG A 327 -3.61 -8.83 12.13
C ARG A 327 -3.02 -9.12 10.76
N ASN A 328 -2.04 -10.01 10.65
CA ASN A 328 -1.44 -10.36 9.36
C ASN A 328 -2.46 -11.00 8.42
N LEU A 329 -3.36 -11.83 8.95
CA LEU A 329 -4.46 -12.45 8.22
C LEU A 329 -5.49 -11.40 7.75
N SER A 330 -5.78 -10.39 8.59
CA SER A 330 -6.57 -9.24 8.16
C SER A 330 -5.91 -8.49 6.99
N TYR A 331 -4.59 -8.26 7.03
CA TYR A 331 -3.88 -7.63 5.90
C TYR A 331 -3.88 -8.50 4.64
N LEU A 332 -3.80 -9.82 4.77
CA LEU A 332 -3.98 -10.74 3.64
C LEU A 332 -5.35 -10.50 2.98
N VAL A 333 -6.44 -10.51 3.75
CA VAL A 333 -7.80 -10.29 3.23
C VAL A 333 -7.95 -8.91 2.60
N GLN A 334 -7.41 -7.87 3.22
CA GLN A 334 -7.42 -6.52 2.66
C GLN A 334 -6.58 -6.41 1.37
N SER A 335 -5.49 -7.16 1.27
CA SER A 335 -4.66 -7.22 0.06
C SER A 335 -5.35 -7.97 -1.09
N LEU A 336 -6.18 -8.97 -0.77
CA LEU A 336 -7.05 -9.65 -1.74
C LEU A 336 -8.07 -8.69 -2.33
N GLU A 337 -8.75 -7.88 -1.50
CA GLU A 337 -9.66 -6.84 -1.99
C GLU A 337 -8.91 -5.83 -2.88
N LEU A 338 -7.68 -5.44 -2.49
CA LEU A 338 -6.83 -4.60 -3.34
C LEU A 338 -6.62 -5.22 -4.73
N LEU A 339 -6.29 -6.50 -4.79
CA LEU A 339 -6.07 -7.21 -6.05
C LEU A 339 -7.34 -7.33 -6.89
N ILE A 340 -8.51 -7.61 -6.30
CA ILE A 340 -9.78 -7.76 -7.04
C ILE A 340 -10.07 -6.53 -7.90
N HIS A 341 -9.79 -5.34 -7.37
CA HIS A 341 -10.08 -4.09 -8.05
C HIS A 341 -8.98 -3.61 -8.98
N THR A 342 -7.74 -4.09 -8.82
CA THR A 342 -6.56 -3.55 -9.53
C THR A 342 -5.91 -4.53 -10.50
N CYS A 343 -6.18 -5.84 -10.36
CA CYS A 343 -5.51 -6.88 -11.12
C CYS A 343 -5.70 -6.76 -12.62
N GLU A 344 -6.85 -6.34 -13.12
CA GLU A 344 -7.17 -6.39 -14.55
C GLU A 344 -6.18 -5.56 -15.41
N GLU A 345 -6.11 -4.25 -15.15
CA GLU A 345 -5.22 -3.33 -15.87
C GLU A 345 -3.73 -3.66 -15.64
N VAL A 346 -3.38 -4.03 -14.42
CA VAL A 346 -1.99 -4.36 -14.06
C VAL A 346 -1.54 -5.65 -14.74
N SER A 347 -2.38 -6.69 -14.73
CA SER A 347 -2.11 -7.97 -15.40
C SER A 347 -1.96 -7.77 -16.90
N TYR A 348 -2.89 -7.01 -17.50
CA TYR A 348 -2.87 -6.75 -18.94
C TYR A 348 -1.54 -6.09 -19.34
N HIS A 349 -1.18 -5.00 -18.68
CA HIS A 349 0.07 -4.31 -18.97
C HIS A 349 1.30 -5.19 -18.69
N PHE A 350 1.27 -6.00 -17.63
CA PHE A 350 2.37 -6.91 -17.30
C PHE A 350 2.58 -7.97 -18.40
N PHE A 351 1.52 -8.68 -18.79
CA PHE A 351 1.62 -9.74 -19.80
C PHE A 351 1.93 -9.18 -21.19
N GLU A 352 1.42 -8.01 -21.54
CA GLU A 352 1.69 -7.37 -22.84
C GLU A 352 3.16 -6.96 -23.01
N HIS A 353 3.83 -6.58 -21.91
CA HIS A 353 5.21 -6.08 -21.92
C HIS A 353 6.22 -7.09 -21.36
N LEU A 354 5.83 -8.35 -21.20
CA LEU A 354 6.70 -9.43 -20.74
C LEU A 354 7.62 -9.83 -21.90
N LEU A 355 8.93 -9.85 -21.66
CA LEU A 355 9.87 -10.29 -22.70
C LEU A 355 9.71 -11.79 -22.97
N PRO A 356 10.05 -12.28 -24.17
CA PRO A 356 9.94 -13.70 -24.50
C PRO A 356 10.66 -14.61 -23.50
N GLU A 357 11.84 -14.23 -23.03
CA GLU A 357 12.63 -15.01 -22.08
C GLU A 357 11.97 -15.05 -20.69
N GLU A 358 11.41 -13.93 -20.24
CA GLU A 358 10.69 -13.82 -18.97
C GLU A 358 9.37 -14.61 -19.01
N ARG A 359 8.72 -14.64 -20.18
CA ARG A 359 7.52 -15.43 -20.43
C ARG A 359 7.82 -16.92 -20.33
N GLU A 360 8.86 -17.39 -21.01
CA GLU A 360 9.29 -18.79 -20.95
C GLU A 360 9.73 -19.19 -19.53
N GLU A 361 10.41 -18.29 -18.80
CA GLU A 361 10.77 -18.51 -17.40
C GLU A 361 9.53 -18.69 -16.52
N LEU A 362 8.52 -17.82 -16.67
CA LEU A 362 7.27 -17.89 -15.92
C LEU A 362 6.45 -19.14 -16.28
N ILE A 363 6.36 -19.50 -17.57
CA ILE A 363 5.72 -20.75 -18.02
C ILE A 363 6.42 -21.95 -17.37
N SER A 364 7.75 -22.00 -17.43
CA SER A 364 8.54 -23.08 -16.82
C SER A 364 8.25 -23.19 -15.32
N ARG A 365 8.11 -22.07 -14.62
CA ARG A 365 7.77 -22.07 -13.19
C ARG A 365 6.37 -22.60 -12.91
N PHE A 366 5.39 -22.28 -13.76
CA PHE A 366 4.05 -22.88 -13.66
C PHE A 366 4.05 -24.38 -13.96
N GLU A 367 4.85 -24.82 -14.95
CA GLU A 367 5.00 -26.24 -15.26
C GLU A 367 5.62 -27.01 -14.11
N GLU A 368 6.67 -26.47 -13.47
CA GLU A 368 7.23 -27.04 -12.24
C GLU A 368 6.16 -27.14 -11.14
N ASN A 369 5.41 -26.05 -10.90
CA ASN A 369 4.35 -26.05 -9.90
C ASN A 369 3.33 -27.16 -10.18
N ARG A 370 2.95 -27.36 -11.44
CA ARG A 370 2.05 -28.43 -11.85
C ARG A 370 2.67 -29.81 -11.63
N CYS A 371 3.91 -30.03 -12.05
CA CYS A 371 4.62 -31.31 -11.93
C CYS A 371 4.80 -31.77 -10.47
N PHE A 372 5.04 -30.83 -9.54
CA PHE A 372 5.22 -31.14 -8.12
C PHE A 372 3.92 -31.05 -7.28
N GLY A 373 2.74 -30.91 -7.92
CA GLY A 373 1.47 -30.80 -7.20
C GLY A 373 1.32 -29.51 -6.38
N ARG A 374 2.05 -28.46 -6.74
CA ARG A 374 2.11 -27.14 -6.09
C ARG A 374 1.28 -26.08 -6.84
N GLY A 375 0.19 -26.48 -7.50
CA GLY A 375 -0.64 -25.56 -8.30
C GLY A 375 -1.14 -24.33 -7.51
N ARG A 376 -1.40 -24.48 -6.21
CA ARG A 376 -1.76 -23.36 -5.32
C ARG A 376 -0.70 -22.27 -5.20
N LEU A 377 0.58 -22.57 -5.50
CA LEU A 377 1.67 -21.59 -5.48
C LEU A 377 1.70 -20.72 -6.76
N SER A 378 0.92 -21.07 -7.79
CA SER A 378 0.98 -20.36 -9.08
C SER A 378 0.47 -18.93 -8.97
N ILE A 379 -0.53 -18.64 -8.15
CA ILE A 379 -0.95 -17.24 -7.93
C ILE A 379 0.15 -16.42 -7.25
N ASP A 380 0.85 -17.00 -6.26
CA ASP A 380 1.99 -16.35 -5.61
C ASP A 380 3.13 -16.15 -6.60
N THR A 381 3.36 -17.14 -7.47
CA THR A 381 4.38 -17.08 -8.54
C THR A 381 4.08 -15.93 -9.47
N TYR A 382 2.83 -15.79 -9.92
CA TYR A 382 2.38 -14.66 -10.72
C TYR A 382 2.65 -13.31 -10.03
N LEU A 383 2.26 -13.16 -8.76
CA LEU A 383 2.48 -11.92 -8.00
C LEU A 383 3.98 -11.61 -7.84
N TYR A 384 4.80 -12.63 -7.59
CA TYR A 384 6.26 -12.48 -7.52
C TYR A 384 6.84 -11.99 -8.85
N TYR A 385 6.44 -12.57 -9.99
CA TYR A 385 6.94 -12.15 -11.29
C TYR A 385 6.50 -10.72 -11.65
N ILE A 386 5.28 -10.29 -11.28
CA ILE A 386 4.89 -8.88 -11.42
C ILE A 386 5.81 -7.98 -10.61
N SER A 387 6.06 -8.33 -9.34
CA SER A 387 6.90 -7.52 -8.45
C SER A 387 8.34 -7.34 -8.96
N ARG A 388 8.82 -8.29 -9.77
CA ARG A 388 10.19 -8.32 -10.29
C ARG A 388 10.31 -7.74 -11.70
N TYR A 389 9.41 -8.12 -12.59
CA TYR A 389 9.55 -7.92 -14.03
C TYR A 389 8.57 -6.88 -14.62
N SER A 390 7.61 -6.37 -13.84
CA SER A 390 6.77 -5.27 -14.33
C SER A 390 7.63 -4.08 -14.76
N ARG A 391 7.33 -3.50 -15.92
CA ARG A 391 8.05 -2.34 -16.47
C ARG A 391 7.76 -1.04 -15.73
N ILE A 392 6.79 -1.06 -14.82
CA ILE A 392 6.34 0.10 -14.04
C ILE A 392 6.83 -0.08 -12.60
N GLN A 393 7.63 0.87 -12.11
CA GLN A 393 8.28 0.79 -10.81
C GLN A 393 7.26 0.81 -9.66
N VAL A 394 6.23 1.63 -9.76
CA VAL A 394 5.16 1.74 -8.75
C VAL A 394 4.37 0.44 -8.67
N VAL A 395 4.09 -0.20 -9.80
CA VAL A 395 3.47 -1.54 -9.83
C VAL A 395 4.38 -2.55 -9.12
N ARG A 396 5.68 -2.57 -9.43
CA ARG A 396 6.63 -3.46 -8.74
C ARG A 396 6.59 -3.26 -7.21
N GLN A 397 6.57 -2.01 -6.75
CA GLN A 397 6.52 -1.68 -5.33
C GLN A 397 5.20 -2.13 -4.68
N ILE A 398 4.05 -1.80 -5.29
CA ILE A 398 2.74 -2.11 -4.73
C ILE A 398 2.50 -3.62 -4.73
N TYR A 399 2.69 -4.28 -5.87
CA TYR A 399 2.48 -5.73 -6.00
C TYR A 399 3.54 -6.54 -5.27
N GLY A 400 4.76 -6.04 -5.08
CA GLY A 400 5.75 -6.66 -4.21
C GLY A 400 5.34 -6.65 -2.73
N THR A 401 4.74 -5.55 -2.28
CA THR A 401 4.18 -5.46 -0.93
C THR A 401 2.98 -6.40 -0.77
N VAL A 402 2.06 -6.41 -1.75
CA VAL A 402 0.93 -7.34 -1.78
C VAL A 402 1.41 -8.80 -1.79
N TYR A 403 2.40 -9.13 -2.60
CA TYR A 403 3.01 -10.47 -2.63
C TYR A 403 3.51 -10.90 -1.25
N GLY A 404 4.23 -10.03 -0.54
CA GLY A 404 4.71 -10.32 0.81
C GLY A 404 3.57 -10.57 1.81
N LEU A 405 2.44 -9.85 1.68
CA LEU A 405 1.24 -10.11 2.47
C LEU A 405 0.56 -11.42 2.07
N PHE A 406 0.55 -11.73 0.78
CA PHE A 406 -0.08 -12.92 0.20
C PHE A 406 0.59 -14.23 0.64
N LEU A 407 1.92 -14.20 0.85
CA LEU A 407 2.70 -15.34 1.35
C LEU A 407 2.23 -15.82 2.73
N TRP A 408 1.68 -14.95 3.58
CA TRP A 408 1.09 -15.36 4.86
C TRP A 408 -0.13 -16.27 4.69
N GLY A 409 -0.80 -16.19 3.55
CA GLY A 409 -1.95 -17.04 3.21
C GLY A 409 -1.56 -18.41 2.67
N TYR A 410 -0.30 -18.63 2.27
CA TYR A 410 0.10 -19.92 1.71
C TYR A 410 -0.01 -21.07 2.72
N PRO A 411 0.52 -20.98 3.96
CA PRO A 411 0.35 -22.02 4.97
C PRO A 411 -1.12 -22.41 5.23
N LEU A 412 -2.03 -21.44 5.18
CA LEU A 412 -3.48 -21.67 5.32
C LEU A 412 -4.01 -22.53 4.18
N ARG A 413 -3.65 -22.13 2.95
CA ARG A 413 -4.05 -22.81 1.72
C ARG A 413 -3.47 -24.21 1.62
N ILE A 414 -2.41 -24.57 2.34
CA ILE A 414 -1.83 -25.92 2.30
C ILE A 414 -1.97 -26.69 3.63
N SER A 415 -2.76 -26.16 4.56
CA SER A 415 -3.03 -26.78 5.86
C SER A 415 -3.83 -28.08 5.74
N ARG A 416 -3.72 -28.94 6.76
CA ARG A 416 -4.49 -30.19 6.85
C ARG A 416 -5.99 -29.88 6.86
N GLY A 417 -6.73 -30.47 5.93
CA GLY A 417 -8.18 -30.27 5.80
C GLY A 417 -8.59 -29.20 4.78
N ALA A 418 -7.65 -28.62 4.03
CA ALA A 418 -7.97 -27.71 2.94
C ALA A 418 -8.91 -28.37 1.92
N GLU A 419 -9.96 -27.65 1.52
CA GLU A 419 -11.02 -28.19 0.66
C GLU A 419 -10.48 -28.68 -0.69
N SER A 420 -10.99 -29.83 -1.15
CA SER A 420 -10.64 -30.42 -2.45
C SER A 420 -10.92 -29.46 -3.62
N ALA A 421 -12.02 -28.71 -3.56
CA ALA A 421 -12.37 -27.67 -4.53
C ALA A 421 -11.29 -26.59 -4.65
N MET A 422 -10.66 -26.19 -3.53
CA MET A 422 -9.56 -25.22 -3.53
C MET A 422 -8.25 -25.81 -4.09
N ILE A 423 -8.05 -27.13 -3.98
CA ILE A 423 -6.89 -27.79 -4.60
C ILE A 423 -7.07 -27.75 -6.10
N GLN A 424 -8.26 -28.13 -6.56
CA GLN A 424 -8.61 -28.20 -7.97
C GLN A 424 -8.52 -26.82 -8.63
N ARG A 425 -9.02 -25.75 -7.98
CA ARG A 425 -8.90 -24.38 -8.50
C ARG A 425 -7.45 -23.94 -8.77
N GLY A 426 -6.52 -24.24 -7.84
CA GLY A 426 -5.12 -23.94 -8.05
C GLY A 426 -4.51 -24.72 -9.23
N VAL A 427 -4.94 -25.97 -9.42
CA VAL A 427 -4.53 -26.81 -10.56
C VAL A 427 -5.09 -26.25 -11.87
N ASP A 428 -6.38 -25.91 -11.91
CA ASP A 428 -7.06 -25.38 -13.08
C ASP A 428 -6.47 -24.02 -13.49
N PHE A 429 -6.27 -23.12 -12.53
CA PHE A 429 -5.60 -21.84 -12.75
C PHE A 429 -4.20 -22.04 -13.35
N THR A 430 -3.41 -22.96 -12.77
CA THR A 430 -2.06 -23.25 -13.29
C THR A 430 -2.11 -23.77 -14.73
N ALA A 431 -3.04 -24.68 -15.04
CA ALA A 431 -3.20 -25.24 -16.38
C ALA A 431 -3.63 -24.17 -17.39
N SER A 432 -4.61 -23.33 -17.04
CA SER A 432 -5.06 -22.20 -17.86
C SER A 432 -3.94 -21.20 -18.12
N MET A 433 -3.16 -20.83 -17.09
CA MET A 433 -2.03 -19.91 -17.26
C MET A 433 -0.97 -20.46 -18.21
N ILE A 434 -0.59 -21.74 -18.07
CA ILE A 434 0.37 -22.38 -18.99
C ILE A 434 -0.16 -22.34 -20.43
N GLN A 435 -1.42 -22.72 -20.64
CA GLN A 435 -2.02 -22.75 -21.97
C GLN A 435 -2.08 -21.35 -22.59
N PHE A 436 -2.67 -20.39 -21.88
CA PHE A 436 -2.89 -19.04 -22.41
C PHE A 436 -1.58 -18.29 -22.63
N MET A 437 -0.57 -18.49 -21.79
CA MET A 437 0.73 -17.86 -22.00
C MET A 437 1.47 -18.43 -23.22
N LYS A 438 1.43 -19.75 -23.46
CA LYS A 438 2.01 -20.39 -24.65
C LYS A 438 1.31 -19.94 -25.94
N GLU A 439 0.00 -19.73 -25.87
CA GLU A 439 -0.81 -19.24 -27.00
C GLU A 439 -0.78 -17.71 -27.16
N ASN A 440 -0.01 -16.99 -26.33
CA ASN A 440 0.03 -15.51 -26.29
C ASN A 440 -1.35 -14.84 -26.15
N LYS A 441 -2.22 -15.47 -25.36
CA LYS A 441 -3.59 -15.05 -25.07
C LYS A 441 -3.64 -14.16 -23.83
N THR A 442 -3.22 -12.90 -23.98
CA THR A 442 -3.12 -11.91 -22.89
C THR A 442 -4.46 -11.74 -22.16
N GLU A 443 -5.55 -11.48 -22.88
CA GLU A 443 -6.88 -11.25 -22.26
C GLU A 443 -7.35 -12.45 -21.43
N GLN A 444 -7.11 -13.67 -21.90
CA GLN A 444 -7.47 -14.89 -21.19
C GLN A 444 -6.60 -15.11 -19.94
N CYS A 445 -5.31 -14.72 -19.97
CA CYS A 445 -4.47 -14.72 -18.78
C CYS A 445 -5.03 -13.75 -17.71
N VAL A 446 -5.41 -12.54 -18.13
CA VAL A 446 -6.01 -11.53 -17.25
C VAL A 446 -7.32 -12.03 -16.64
N ALA A 447 -8.19 -12.61 -17.46
CA ALA A 447 -9.46 -13.18 -17.00
C ALA A 447 -9.24 -14.32 -16.00
N ALA A 448 -8.28 -15.22 -16.26
CA ALA A 448 -7.95 -16.31 -15.34
C ALA A 448 -7.46 -15.81 -13.98
N VAL A 449 -6.59 -14.78 -13.96
CA VAL A 449 -6.13 -14.14 -12.72
C VAL A 449 -7.30 -13.51 -11.96
N LYS A 450 -8.15 -12.75 -12.65
CA LYS A 450 -9.29 -12.08 -12.03
C LYS A 450 -10.27 -13.07 -11.42
N THR A 451 -10.67 -14.11 -12.17
CA THR A 451 -11.57 -15.17 -11.70
C THR A 451 -10.98 -15.87 -10.48
N TYR A 452 -9.71 -16.26 -10.54
CA TYR A 452 -9.05 -16.93 -9.41
C TYR A 452 -9.13 -16.06 -8.14
N ILE A 453 -8.74 -14.79 -8.21
CA ILE A 453 -8.71 -13.91 -7.04
C ILE A 453 -10.13 -13.64 -6.49
N GLN A 454 -11.13 -13.47 -7.37
CA GLN A 454 -12.53 -13.24 -6.97
C GLN A 454 -13.14 -14.45 -6.25
N GLU A 455 -12.81 -15.67 -6.67
CA GLU A 455 -13.31 -16.90 -6.04
C GLU A 455 -12.57 -17.25 -4.74
N GLU A 456 -11.34 -16.79 -4.59
CA GLU A 456 -10.44 -17.13 -3.50
C GLU A 456 -10.73 -16.27 -2.24
N GLN A 457 -11.21 -15.03 -2.41
CA GLN A 457 -11.50 -14.13 -1.29
C GLN A 457 -12.65 -14.62 -0.36
N PRO A 458 -13.85 -15.00 -0.86
CA PRO A 458 -14.95 -15.42 0.00
C PRO A 458 -14.57 -16.63 0.86
N TYR A 459 -13.78 -17.55 0.30
CA TYR A 459 -13.28 -18.71 1.02
C TYR A 459 -12.31 -18.32 2.14
N GLY A 460 -11.35 -17.43 1.86
CA GLY A 460 -10.43 -16.93 2.86
C GLY A 460 -11.15 -16.27 4.04
N ILE A 461 -12.19 -15.47 3.75
CA ILE A 461 -13.02 -14.84 4.80
C ILE A 461 -13.77 -15.92 5.59
N HIS A 462 -14.49 -16.82 4.91
CA HIS A 462 -15.27 -17.86 5.57
C HIS A 462 -14.42 -18.78 6.46
N TYR A 463 -13.23 -19.15 5.99
CA TYR A 463 -12.28 -19.93 6.78
C TYR A 463 -11.86 -19.20 8.06
N LEU A 464 -11.60 -17.90 7.99
CA LEU A 464 -11.22 -17.11 9.17
C LEU A 464 -12.40 -16.92 10.14
N GLU A 465 -13.62 -16.77 9.64
CA GLU A 465 -14.85 -16.69 10.44
C GLU A 465 -15.09 -17.97 11.24
N GLN A 466 -14.95 -19.15 10.60
CA GLN A 466 -15.06 -20.44 11.27
C GLN A 466 -14.04 -20.62 12.41
N HIS A 467 -12.93 -19.88 12.37
CA HIS A 467 -11.88 -19.89 13.39
C HIS A 467 -11.94 -18.69 14.35
N GLY A 468 -13.08 -18.00 14.42
CA GLY A 468 -13.35 -16.97 15.44
C GLY A 468 -12.75 -15.60 15.16
N ILE A 469 -12.43 -15.29 13.89
CA ILE A 469 -12.05 -13.95 13.45
C ILE A 469 -13.26 -13.31 12.77
N ALA A 470 -13.83 -12.29 13.40
CA ALA A 470 -15.01 -11.60 12.90
C ALA A 470 -14.67 -10.72 11.68
N GLU A 471 -15.66 -10.47 10.82
CA GLU A 471 -15.51 -9.63 9.63
C GLU A 471 -15.05 -8.20 9.97
N GLU A 472 -15.48 -7.65 11.11
CA GLU A 472 -15.04 -6.33 11.57
C GLU A 472 -13.53 -6.28 11.84
N GLU A 473 -12.96 -7.38 12.36
CA GLU A 473 -11.54 -7.48 12.63
C GLU A 473 -10.72 -7.60 11.33
N LEU A 474 -11.28 -8.25 10.31
CA LEU A 474 -10.69 -8.30 8.98
C LEU A 474 -10.64 -6.92 8.32
N ARG A 475 -11.55 -6.01 8.70
CA ARG A 475 -11.69 -4.64 8.18
C ARG A 475 -11.21 -3.55 9.15
N ASN A 476 -10.36 -3.89 10.10
CA ASN A 476 -9.84 -2.95 11.10
C ASN A 476 -9.35 -1.64 10.48
N SER A 477 -9.63 -0.51 11.15
CA SER A 477 -9.31 0.83 10.67
C SER A 477 -7.79 1.08 10.57
N ALA A 478 -7.38 1.89 9.59
CA ALA A 478 -5.99 2.30 9.44
C ALA A 478 -5.43 2.91 10.74
N PRO A 479 -4.22 2.51 11.17
CA PRO A 479 -3.63 3.00 12.42
C PRO A 479 -3.32 4.50 12.39
N ILE A 480 -3.21 5.10 11.19
CA ILE A 480 -2.93 6.52 10.99
C ILE A 480 -3.99 7.11 10.07
N ARG A 481 -4.57 8.23 10.49
CA ARG A 481 -5.33 9.13 9.61
C ARG A 481 -4.42 10.32 9.31
N LEU A 482 -4.42 10.90 8.11
CA LEU A 482 -3.64 12.13 7.85
C LEU A 482 -4.53 13.36 7.65
N LEU A 483 -5.84 13.20 7.70
CA LEU A 483 -6.85 14.26 7.73
C LEU A 483 -8.10 13.72 8.45
N ILE A 484 -8.69 14.53 9.33
CA ILE A 484 -10.07 14.34 9.76
C ILE A 484 -10.90 15.38 9.01
N ALA A 485 -12.06 14.95 8.51
CA ALA A 485 -13.21 15.80 8.25
C ALA A 485 -13.43 16.74 9.46
N GLY A 486 -13.66 18.03 9.22
CA GLY A 486 -14.14 18.91 10.28
C GLY A 486 -15.38 18.30 10.95
N GLU A 487 -15.48 18.47 12.27
CA GLU A 487 -16.70 18.18 13.03
C GLU A 487 -17.91 18.92 12.44
#